data_AF-A0A935Z1W7-F1
#
_entry.id   AF-A0A935Z1W7-F1
#
_cell.length_a   1.000
_cell.length_b   1.000
_cell.length_c   1.000
_cell.angle_alpha   90.00
_cell.angle_beta   90.00
_cell.angle_gamma   90.00
#
_symmetry.space_group_name_H-M   'P 1'
#
loop_
_entity.id
_entity.type
_entity.pdbx_description
1 polymer ?
#
loop_
_entity_poly.entity_id
_entity_poly.type
_entity_poly.pdbx_seq_one_letter_code
_entity_poly.pdbx_strand_id
1 'polypeptide(L)'
;MMKKWFLLVSIGIMGAVHAADEAYVWENALTLESVHNFSGGIDEESAELANLDVTLAIDTATAGWWENGEVFIYALGDYGKDPAELTGGVQGTLNIAADDAIKIYEFWYQHSFANDSFKILTGLHDFNSTFYSLDSAGLFNYGDEINFTLTHNVSKQLQLMGKVARYSADEFAKDTNKLWLGMSYSL
;
A
#
# COMPACT_ATOMS: atom_id res chain seq x y z
N MET A 1 13.44 9.99 32.95
CA MET A 1 12.32 9.54 32.08
C MET A 1 12.93 8.64 31.01
N MET A 2 12.48 7.39 30.89
CA MET A 2 13.00 6.45 29.86
C MET A 2 12.46 6.88 28.48
N LYS A 3 13.33 6.84 27.46
CA LYS A 3 12.99 7.21 26.08
C LYS A 3 12.28 6.02 25.41
N LYS A 4 11.22 6.29 24.65
CA LYS A 4 10.50 5.27 23.86
C LYS A 4 11.24 4.94 22.57
N TRP A 5 11.24 3.66 22.20
CA TRP A 5 11.88 3.13 20.99
C TRP A 5 10.93 2.21 20.24
N PHE A 6 10.83 2.44 18.93
CA PHE A 6 10.10 1.59 18.00
C PHE A 6 11.00 1.12 16.88
N LEU A 7 10.83 -0.12 16.48
CA LEU A 7 11.34 -0.66 15.23
C LEU A 7 10.18 -1.00 14.32
N LEU A 8 10.33 -0.64 13.07
CA LEU A 8 9.44 -1.03 12.00
C LEU A 8 10.24 -1.75 10.93
N VAL A 9 9.71 -2.89 10.49
CA VAL A 9 10.24 -3.67 9.38
C VAL A 9 9.15 -3.74 8.32
N SER A 10 9.47 -3.33 7.10
CA SER A 10 8.56 -3.34 5.95
C SER A 10 9.20 -4.15 4.81
N ILE A 11 8.42 -5.05 4.22
CA ILE A 11 8.81 -5.86 3.07
C ILE A 11 7.73 -5.70 2.00
N GLY A 12 8.13 -5.16 0.85
CA GLY A 12 7.32 -5.10 -0.36
C GLY A 12 7.79 -6.13 -1.37
N ILE A 13 6.86 -6.88 -1.95
CA ILE A 13 7.10 -7.78 -3.08
C ILE A 13 6.08 -7.45 -4.16
N MET A 14 6.57 -7.10 -5.34
CA MET A 14 5.75 -6.83 -6.52
C MET A 14 6.04 -7.89 -7.57
N GLY A 15 4.97 -8.47 -8.10
CA GLY A 15 5.01 -9.49 -9.13
C GLY A 15 4.15 -9.09 -10.31
N ALA A 16 4.67 -9.31 -11.49
CA ALA A 16 3.95 -9.06 -12.73
C ALA A 16 4.25 -10.23 -13.67
N VAL A 17 3.23 -10.91 -14.17
CA VAL A 17 3.39 -11.94 -15.21
C VAL A 17 2.86 -11.36 -16.51
N HIS A 18 3.79 -10.97 -17.37
CA HIS A 18 3.52 -10.37 -18.67
C HIS A 18 4.32 -11.14 -19.73
N ALA A 19 3.65 -11.99 -20.50
CA ALA A 19 4.18 -12.39 -21.80
C ALA A 19 3.51 -11.54 -22.88
N ALA A 20 4.26 -11.23 -23.94
CA ALA A 20 3.69 -10.60 -25.13
C ALA A 20 2.62 -11.55 -25.73
N ASP A 21 1.48 -10.99 -26.12
CA ASP A 21 0.32 -11.69 -26.71
C ASP A 21 -0.45 -12.64 -25.76
N GLU A 22 -0.37 -12.47 -24.44
CA GLU A 22 -1.23 -13.22 -23.51
C GLU A 22 -2.61 -12.59 -23.36
N ALA A 23 -3.63 -13.44 -23.44
CA ALA A 23 -5.02 -13.07 -23.21
C ALA A 23 -5.31 -12.61 -21.78
N TYR A 24 -4.46 -12.97 -20.82
CA TYR A 24 -4.65 -12.74 -19.39
C TYR A 24 -3.37 -12.15 -18.81
N VAL A 25 -3.43 -10.91 -18.34
CA VAL A 25 -2.32 -10.22 -17.68
C VAL A 25 -2.62 -10.12 -16.20
N TRP A 26 -1.73 -10.69 -15.38
CA TRP A 26 -1.84 -10.69 -13.93
C TRP A 26 -0.76 -9.79 -13.32
N GLU A 27 -1.19 -8.92 -12.41
CA GLU A 27 -0.27 -8.15 -11.57
C GLU A 27 -0.66 -8.34 -10.11
N ASN A 28 0.34 -8.28 -9.24
CA ASN A 28 0.14 -8.38 -7.81
C ASN A 28 1.17 -7.54 -7.05
N ALA A 29 0.74 -6.98 -5.93
CA ALA A 29 1.63 -6.35 -4.97
C ALA A 29 1.29 -6.87 -3.57
N LEU A 30 2.31 -7.33 -2.85
CA LEU A 30 2.20 -7.74 -1.46
C LEU A 30 3.07 -6.82 -0.62
N THR A 31 2.46 -6.18 0.36
CA THR A 31 3.15 -5.41 1.38
C THR A 31 2.96 -6.09 2.73
N LEU A 32 4.05 -6.38 3.42
CA LEU A 32 4.07 -6.92 4.78
C LEU A 32 4.80 -5.95 5.69
N GLU A 33 4.16 -5.54 6.78
CA GLU A 33 4.75 -4.66 7.78
C GLU A 33 4.67 -5.27 9.17
N SER A 34 5.72 -5.08 9.96
CA SER A 34 5.78 -5.47 11.35
C SER A 34 6.35 -4.33 12.17
N VAL A 35 5.64 -3.98 13.24
CA VAL A 35 6.04 -2.95 14.19
C VAL A 35 6.27 -3.59 15.54
N HIS A 36 7.40 -3.26 16.16
CA HIS A 36 7.72 -3.68 17.51
C HIS A 36 7.90 -2.45 18.41
N ASN A 37 7.13 -2.42 19.50
CA ASN A 37 7.30 -1.46 20.57
C ASN A 37 8.22 -2.03 21.66
N PHE A 38 9.40 -1.44 21.84
CA PHE A 38 10.38 -1.96 22.80
C PHE A 38 10.34 -1.28 24.16
N SER A 39 9.70 -0.12 24.30
CA SER A 39 9.67 0.59 25.58
C SER A 39 8.62 1.70 25.65
N GLY A 40 7.83 1.69 26.73
CA GLY A 40 6.75 2.65 26.99
C GLY A 40 5.59 2.51 26.00
N GLY A 41 4.51 3.31 26.12
CA GLY A 41 3.31 3.10 25.28
C GLY A 41 2.15 2.60 26.14
N ILE A 42 1.13 2.04 25.50
CA ILE A 42 0.07 1.30 26.17
C ILE A 42 0.58 -0.10 26.47
N ASP A 43 1.11 -0.79 25.45
CA ASP A 43 1.68 -2.14 25.55
C ASP A 43 2.99 -2.28 24.75
N GLU A 44 3.94 -3.06 25.29
CA GLU A 44 5.24 -3.38 24.68
C GLU A 44 5.15 -4.67 23.85
N GLU A 45 4.37 -4.62 22.77
CA GLU A 45 4.09 -5.77 21.89
C GLU A 45 4.47 -5.51 20.43
N SER A 46 4.15 -6.48 19.57
CA SER A 46 4.24 -6.36 18.12
C SER A 46 2.86 -6.22 17.48
N ALA A 47 2.83 -5.55 16.33
CA ALA A 47 1.68 -5.51 15.44
C ALA A 47 2.14 -5.81 14.02
N GLU A 48 1.36 -6.62 13.32
CA GLU A 48 1.61 -7.03 11.95
C GLU A 48 0.49 -6.54 11.05
N LEU A 49 0.85 -6.10 9.84
CA LEU A 49 -0.05 -5.72 8.77
C LEU A 49 0.36 -6.41 7.47
N ALA A 50 -0.63 -6.78 6.67
CA ALA A 50 -0.45 -7.30 5.34
C ALA A 50 -1.48 -6.66 4.40
N ASN A 51 -1.04 -6.30 3.21
CA ASN A 51 -1.88 -5.78 2.14
C ASN A 51 -1.51 -6.52 0.85
N LEU A 52 -2.51 -7.07 0.16
CA LEU A 52 -2.36 -7.80 -1.09
C LEU A 52 -3.26 -7.20 -2.17
N ASP A 53 -2.66 -6.57 -3.16
CA ASP A 53 -3.28 -6.16 -4.41
C ASP A 53 -3.16 -7.29 -5.44
N VAL A 54 -4.27 -7.59 -6.13
CA VAL A 54 -4.28 -8.49 -7.28
C VAL A 54 -5.14 -7.89 -8.39
N THR A 55 -4.57 -7.76 -9.58
CA THR A 55 -5.29 -7.35 -10.78
C THR A 55 -5.26 -8.43 -11.85
N LEU A 56 -6.31 -8.44 -12.67
CA LEU A 56 -6.41 -9.24 -13.88
C LEU A 56 -6.98 -8.37 -15.00
N ALA A 57 -6.20 -8.18 -16.06
CA ALA A 57 -6.67 -7.63 -17.33
C ALA A 57 -6.81 -8.75 -18.36
N ILE A 58 -7.90 -8.75 -19.12
CA ILE A 58 -8.19 -9.78 -20.11
C ILE A 58 -8.50 -9.12 -21.45
N ASP A 59 -7.74 -9.46 -22.49
CA ASP A 59 -8.07 -9.13 -23.88
C ASP A 59 -8.96 -10.22 -24.48
N THR A 60 -10.21 -9.87 -24.82
CA THR A 60 -11.20 -10.88 -25.21
C THR A 60 -10.96 -11.46 -26.60
N ALA A 61 -10.22 -10.76 -27.46
CA ALA A 61 -9.88 -11.23 -28.81
C ALA A 61 -8.82 -12.32 -28.72
N THR A 62 -7.75 -12.05 -27.98
CA THR A 62 -6.65 -12.97 -27.69
C THR A 62 -7.14 -14.16 -26.86
N ALA A 63 -8.13 -13.96 -25.99
CA ALA A 63 -8.81 -15.04 -25.26
C ALA A 63 -9.70 -15.93 -26.16
N GLY A 64 -9.97 -15.52 -27.41
CA GLY A 64 -10.84 -16.22 -28.34
C GLY A 64 -12.34 -16.11 -28.02
N TRP A 65 -12.75 -15.10 -27.26
CA TRP A 65 -14.15 -14.91 -26.85
C TRP A 65 -14.93 -14.07 -27.85
N TRP A 66 -14.44 -12.85 -28.12
CA TRP A 66 -14.96 -11.92 -29.14
C TRP A 66 -13.99 -10.76 -29.34
N GLU A 67 -14.08 -10.10 -30.49
CA GLU A 67 -13.22 -8.96 -30.84
C GLU A 67 -13.53 -7.71 -30.01
N ASN A 68 -12.53 -6.83 -29.86
CA ASN A 68 -12.66 -5.46 -29.33
C ASN A 68 -13.13 -5.34 -27.88
N GLY A 69 -12.93 -6.37 -27.05
CA GLY A 69 -13.33 -6.34 -25.64
C GLY A 69 -12.15 -6.43 -24.67
N GLU A 70 -12.33 -5.82 -23.51
CA GLU A 70 -11.40 -5.86 -22.38
C GLU A 70 -12.17 -6.07 -21.08
N VAL A 71 -11.72 -6.98 -20.23
CA VAL A 71 -12.23 -7.18 -18.87
C VAL A 71 -11.14 -6.83 -17.88
N PHE A 72 -11.49 -6.14 -16.80
CA PHE A 72 -10.57 -5.84 -15.72
C PHE A 72 -11.19 -6.16 -14.37
N ILE A 73 -10.38 -6.75 -13.49
CA ILE A 73 -10.72 -7.07 -12.12
C ILE A 73 -9.60 -6.58 -11.22
N TYR A 74 -9.94 -5.90 -10.13
CA TYR A 74 -9.02 -5.54 -9.06
C TYR A 74 -9.61 -5.93 -7.70
N ALA A 75 -8.86 -6.73 -6.95
CA ALA A 75 -9.16 -7.09 -5.58
C ALA A 75 -8.04 -6.67 -4.64
N LEU A 76 -8.43 -6.24 -3.44
CA LEU A 76 -7.54 -5.88 -2.35
C LEU A 76 -7.87 -6.71 -1.11
N GLY A 77 -6.86 -7.29 -0.49
CA GLY A 77 -6.96 -7.97 0.79
C GLY A 77 -6.12 -7.26 1.85
N ASP A 78 -6.75 -6.89 2.96
CA ASP A 78 -6.11 -6.30 4.13
C ASP A 78 -6.18 -7.27 5.31
N TYR A 79 -5.11 -7.33 6.10
CA TYR A 79 -5.05 -8.10 7.32
C TYR A 79 -4.15 -7.43 8.36
N GLY A 80 -4.58 -7.42 9.62
CA GLY A 80 -3.76 -7.09 10.76
C GLY A 80 -4.34 -6.00 11.66
N LYS A 81 -3.51 -5.50 12.57
CA LYS A 81 -3.94 -4.53 13.60
C LYS A 81 -3.19 -3.22 13.48
N ASP A 82 -3.89 -2.09 13.67
CA ASP A 82 -3.28 -0.76 13.66
C ASP A 82 -2.29 -0.62 14.83
N PRO A 83 -0.99 -0.41 14.57
CA PRO A 83 0.00 -0.19 15.64
C PRO A 83 -0.26 1.06 16.49
N ALA A 84 -1.15 1.97 16.06
CA ALA A 84 -1.66 3.06 16.87
C ALA A 84 -2.25 2.55 18.21
N GLU A 85 -2.86 1.37 18.22
CA GLU A 85 -3.39 0.73 19.43
C GLU A 85 -2.30 0.42 20.48
N LEU A 86 -1.08 0.10 20.04
CA LEU A 86 0.04 -0.18 20.95
C LEU A 86 0.62 1.10 21.58
N THR A 87 0.53 2.22 20.86
CA THR A 87 1.23 3.47 21.22
C THR A 87 0.32 4.50 21.89
N GLY A 88 -1.00 4.36 21.73
CA GLY A 88 -1.99 5.36 22.14
C GLY A 88 -2.00 6.61 21.26
N GLY A 89 -1.37 6.56 20.07
CA GLY A 89 -1.36 7.66 19.11
C GLY A 89 -2.69 7.76 18.38
N VAL A 90 -3.22 8.98 18.23
CA VAL A 90 -4.48 9.26 17.51
C VAL A 90 -4.26 9.37 15.99
N GLN A 91 -3.02 9.19 15.51
CA GLN A 91 -2.67 9.28 14.09
C GLN A 91 -1.97 8.01 13.62
N GLY A 92 -2.49 7.47 12.50
CA GLY A 92 -2.05 6.25 11.83
C GLY A 92 -0.53 6.20 11.71
N THR A 93 0.07 5.29 12.45
CA THR A 93 1.52 5.07 12.40
C THR A 93 1.93 4.39 11.09
N LEU A 94 0.95 3.79 10.39
CA LEU A 94 1.11 3.13 9.10
C LEU A 94 0.00 3.52 8.13
N ASN A 95 0.37 3.73 6.87
CA ASN A 95 -0.55 4.13 5.79
C ASN A 95 -1.44 2.98 5.30
N ILE A 96 -1.11 1.73 5.65
CA ILE A 96 -1.84 0.52 5.22
C ILE A 96 -2.71 -0.10 6.32
N ALA A 97 -2.88 0.59 7.45
CA ALA A 97 -3.77 0.12 8.51
C ALA A 97 -5.23 0.21 8.03
N ALA A 98 -5.87 -0.94 7.88
CA ALA A 98 -7.27 -1.09 7.49
C ALA A 98 -7.90 -2.30 8.22
N ASP A 99 -9.22 -2.31 8.35
CA ASP A 99 -9.94 -3.46 8.89
C ASP A 99 -9.73 -4.71 8.00
N ASP A 100 -9.57 -5.87 8.63
CA ASP A 100 -9.48 -7.17 7.95
C ASP A 100 -10.63 -7.37 6.95
N ALA A 101 -10.32 -7.29 5.66
CA ALA A 101 -11.32 -7.40 4.61
C ALA A 101 -10.69 -7.80 3.28
N ILE A 102 -11.48 -8.51 2.47
CA ILE A 102 -11.22 -8.66 1.04
C ILE A 102 -12.31 -7.86 0.31
N LYS A 103 -11.89 -6.96 -0.58
CA LYS A 103 -12.77 -6.08 -1.35
C LYS A 103 -12.44 -6.17 -2.82
N ILE A 104 -13.47 -6.26 -3.66
CA ILE A 104 -13.35 -6.05 -5.10
C ILE A 104 -13.54 -4.55 -5.33
N TYR A 105 -12.48 -3.88 -5.75
CA TYR A 105 -12.48 -2.44 -6.00
C TYR A 105 -12.94 -2.13 -7.43
N GLU A 106 -12.51 -2.94 -8.39
CA GLU A 106 -12.91 -2.80 -9.78
C GLU A 106 -13.33 -4.14 -10.37
N PHE A 107 -14.41 -4.10 -11.13
CA PHE A 107 -14.84 -5.20 -11.99
C PHE A 107 -15.66 -4.63 -13.14
N TRP A 108 -15.02 -4.46 -14.29
CA TRP A 108 -15.63 -3.82 -15.44
C TRP A 108 -15.29 -4.50 -16.75
N TYR A 109 -16.10 -4.19 -17.75
CA TYR A 109 -15.93 -4.60 -19.13
C TYR A 109 -16.00 -3.37 -20.03
N GLN A 110 -15.08 -3.29 -20.99
CA GLN A 110 -15.04 -2.29 -22.04
C GLN A 110 -15.18 -2.95 -23.41
N HIS A 111 -15.95 -2.34 -24.31
CA HIS A 111 -16.03 -2.74 -25.71
C HIS A 111 -15.80 -1.55 -26.64
N SER A 112 -14.92 -1.73 -27.64
CA SER A 112 -14.63 -0.76 -28.68
C SER A 112 -15.44 -1.02 -29.96
N PHE A 113 -15.92 0.04 -30.58
CA PHE A 113 -16.67 0.02 -31.84
C PHE A 113 -16.04 0.99 -32.84
N ALA A 114 -16.28 0.75 -34.14
CA ALA A 114 -15.85 1.62 -35.24
C ALA A 114 -14.35 1.96 -35.17
N ASN A 115 -13.50 0.94 -35.07
CA ASN A 115 -12.03 1.08 -34.95
C ASN A 115 -11.63 2.04 -33.82
N ASP A 116 -12.09 1.74 -32.59
CA ASP A 116 -11.87 2.55 -31.38
C ASP A 116 -12.48 3.96 -31.34
N SER A 117 -13.26 4.34 -32.35
CA SER A 117 -13.92 5.67 -32.37
C SER A 117 -15.00 5.81 -31.28
N PHE A 118 -15.52 4.70 -30.77
CA PHE A 118 -16.53 4.68 -29.71
C PHE A 118 -16.26 3.53 -28.75
N LYS A 119 -16.33 3.79 -27.44
CA LYS A 119 -16.13 2.78 -26.39
C LYS A 119 -17.29 2.82 -25.41
N ILE A 120 -17.80 1.64 -25.04
CA ILE A 120 -18.74 1.48 -23.93
C ILE A 120 -17.99 0.79 -22.81
N LEU A 121 -18.06 1.37 -21.62
CA LEU A 121 -17.55 0.77 -20.40
C LEU A 121 -18.71 0.55 -19.43
N THR A 122 -18.77 -0.63 -18.80
CA THR A 122 -19.80 -0.99 -17.84
C THR A 122 -19.22 -1.84 -16.71
N GLY A 123 -19.65 -1.58 -15.48
CA GLY A 123 -19.24 -2.37 -14.32
C GLY A 123 -18.99 -1.52 -13.08
N LEU A 124 -18.35 -2.14 -12.09
CA LEU A 124 -17.85 -1.48 -10.90
C LEU A 124 -16.50 -0.82 -11.23
N HIS A 125 -16.44 0.49 -11.04
CA HIS A 125 -15.22 1.28 -11.19
C HIS A 125 -15.00 2.10 -9.95
N ASP A 126 -13.74 2.22 -9.55
CA ASP A 126 -13.39 3.17 -8.50
C ASP A 126 -13.36 4.59 -9.07
N PHE A 127 -14.31 5.43 -8.64
CA PHE A 127 -14.36 6.85 -8.97
C PHE A 127 -13.13 7.63 -8.44
N ASN A 128 -12.42 7.11 -7.42
CA ASN A 128 -11.22 7.75 -6.87
C ASN A 128 -10.06 7.77 -7.86
N SER A 129 -9.99 6.82 -8.80
CA SER A 129 -8.94 6.74 -9.83
C SER A 129 -8.88 7.99 -10.72
N THR A 130 -9.96 8.77 -10.79
CA THR A 130 -10.05 9.99 -11.61
C THR A 130 -9.95 11.30 -10.79
N PHE A 131 -10.08 11.28 -9.45
CA PHE A 131 -10.36 12.52 -8.70
C PHE A 131 -9.67 12.77 -7.34
N TYR A 132 -8.84 11.88 -6.79
CA TYR A 132 -8.27 12.11 -5.45
C TYR A 132 -6.80 12.53 -5.42
N SER A 133 -6.57 13.79 -5.81
CA SER A 133 -5.53 14.62 -5.18
C SER A 133 -6.25 15.59 -4.23
N LEU A 134 -6.61 15.14 -3.03
CA LEU A 134 -7.12 16.04 -1.99
C LEU A 134 -5.96 16.54 -1.13
N ASP A 135 -5.57 17.76 -1.44
CA ASP A 135 -4.49 18.55 -0.83
C ASP A 135 -4.89 19.15 0.56
N SER A 136 -5.67 18.42 1.38
CA SER A 136 -6.29 18.99 2.59
C SER A 136 -6.27 18.12 3.85
N ALA A 137 -5.28 17.25 4.00
CA ALA A 137 -5.04 16.50 5.25
C ALA A 137 -4.04 17.20 6.22
N GLY A 138 -3.79 18.51 6.09
CA GLY A 138 -2.65 19.18 6.74
C GLY A 138 -2.98 20.21 7.83
N LEU A 139 -4.09 20.09 8.57
CA LEU A 139 -4.55 21.16 9.48
C LEU A 139 -4.49 20.87 10.98
N PHE A 140 -3.62 19.96 11.40
CA PHE A 140 -3.21 19.84 12.79
C PHE A 140 -1.71 19.48 12.87
N ASN A 141 -0.89 20.40 13.39
CA ASN A 141 0.53 20.17 13.67
C ASN A 141 0.66 19.59 15.09
N TYR A 142 0.87 18.28 15.20
CA TYR A 142 0.98 17.57 16.49
C TYR A 142 2.42 17.42 17.03
N GLY A 143 3.41 18.02 16.36
CA GLY A 143 4.83 17.95 16.74
C GLY A 143 5.77 18.02 15.54
N ASP A 144 7.08 18.06 15.82
CA ASP A 144 8.15 18.16 14.82
C ASP A 144 8.89 16.82 14.66
N GLU A 145 9.11 16.36 13.42
CA GLU A 145 9.96 15.19 13.11
C GLU A 145 11.28 15.62 12.46
N ILE A 146 12.41 15.19 13.02
CA ILE A 146 13.70 15.18 12.32
C ILE A 146 14.02 13.74 11.94
N ASN A 147 14.30 13.50 10.66
CA ASN A 147 14.62 12.17 10.16
C ASN A 147 15.82 12.15 9.21
N PHE A 148 16.42 10.97 9.11
CA PHE A 148 17.45 10.64 8.13
C PHE A 148 17.04 9.34 7.43
N THR A 149 17.02 9.34 6.11
CA THR A 149 16.65 8.20 5.27
C THR A 149 17.81 7.86 4.34
N LEU A 150 18.13 6.57 4.26
CA LEU A 150 19.07 5.99 3.31
C LEU A 150 18.35 4.94 2.48
N THR A 151 18.49 5.02 1.16
CA THR A 151 17.99 4.01 0.22
C THR A 151 19.13 3.50 -0.66
N HIS A 152 19.13 2.22 -0.97
CA HIS A 152 20.13 1.60 -1.83
C HIS A 152 19.50 0.62 -2.82
N ASN A 153 19.67 0.89 -4.12
CA ASN A 153 19.28 -0.05 -5.18
C ASN A 153 20.39 -1.08 -5.34
N VAL A 154 20.18 -2.28 -4.80
CA VAL A 154 21.12 -3.40 -4.90
C VAL A 154 21.13 -3.96 -6.32
N SER A 155 19.96 -4.00 -6.97
CA SER A 155 19.79 -4.40 -8.37
C SER A 155 18.61 -3.64 -8.99
N LYS A 156 18.22 -4.01 -10.22
CA LYS A 156 16.96 -3.51 -10.84
C LYS A 156 15.72 -4.00 -10.10
N GLN A 157 15.83 -5.16 -9.46
CA GLN A 157 14.75 -5.84 -8.77
C GLN A 157 14.73 -5.56 -7.27
N LEU A 158 15.87 -5.26 -6.64
CA LEU A 158 15.99 -5.17 -5.18
C LEU A 158 16.42 -3.77 -4.72
N GLN A 159 15.60 -3.17 -3.86
CA GLN A 159 15.90 -1.94 -3.14
C GLN A 159 15.83 -2.18 -1.63
N LEU A 160 16.78 -1.57 -0.91
CA LEU A 160 16.82 -1.54 0.56
C LEU A 160 16.62 -0.11 1.06
N MET A 161 16.00 0.05 2.21
CA MET A 161 15.77 1.31 2.89
C MET A 161 16.06 1.20 4.39
N GLY A 162 16.68 2.23 4.94
CA GLY A 162 16.79 2.44 6.37
C GLY A 162 16.44 3.88 6.70
N LYS A 163 15.55 4.11 7.66
CA LYS A 163 15.21 5.46 8.13
C LYS A 163 15.27 5.52 9.65
N VAL A 164 15.89 6.55 10.18
CA VAL A 164 15.82 6.89 11.61
C VAL A 164 15.10 8.21 11.77
N ALA A 165 14.17 8.29 12.71
CA ALA A 165 13.49 9.53 13.05
C ALA A 165 13.43 9.75 14.54
N ARG A 166 13.45 11.03 14.90
CA ARG A 166 13.08 11.50 16.22
C ARG A 166 11.92 12.45 16.08
N TYR A 167 10.82 12.08 16.71
CA TYR A 167 9.63 12.90 16.85
C TYR A 167 9.66 13.61 18.19
N SER A 168 9.48 14.93 18.17
CA SER A 168 9.29 15.76 19.37
C SER A 168 7.81 16.14 19.41
N ALA A 169 7.09 15.62 20.39
CA ALA A 169 5.65 15.77 20.48
C ALA A 169 5.23 17.09 21.15
N ASP A 170 4.02 17.56 20.87
CA ASP A 170 3.36 18.61 21.65
C ASP A 170 2.77 18.06 22.97
N GLU A 171 2.01 18.88 23.70
CA GLU A 171 1.48 18.54 25.04
C GLU A 171 0.59 17.28 25.07
N PHE A 172 0.11 16.81 23.92
CA PHE A 172 -0.83 15.70 23.80
C PHE A 172 -0.17 14.37 23.40
N ALA A 173 1.12 14.36 23.05
CA ALA A 173 1.87 13.16 22.66
C ALA A 173 3.23 13.05 23.40
N LYS A 174 4.03 12.01 23.11
CA LYS A 174 5.36 11.83 23.72
C LYS A 174 6.47 11.72 22.70
N ASP A 175 7.62 12.32 23.03
CA ASP A 175 8.87 12.17 22.28
C ASP A 175 9.18 10.71 21.98
N THR A 176 9.46 10.41 20.72
CA THR A 176 9.61 9.04 20.23
C THR A 176 10.77 8.93 19.26
N ASN A 177 11.58 7.87 19.40
CA ASN A 177 12.57 7.50 18.38
C ASN A 177 12.05 6.30 17.58
N LYS A 178 12.18 6.38 16.25
CA LYS A 178 11.72 5.35 15.31
C LYS A 178 12.89 4.91 14.44
N LEU A 179 13.02 3.61 14.23
CA LEU A 179 13.88 3.01 13.21
C LEU A 179 12.99 2.23 12.24
N TRP A 180 13.14 2.51 10.95
CA TRP A 180 12.51 1.77 9.86
C TRP A 180 13.57 1.03 9.08
N LEU A 181 13.31 -0.24 8.78
CA LEU A 181 14.05 -1.05 7.84
C LEU A 181 13.08 -1.53 6.75
N GLY A 182 13.39 -1.24 5.50
CA GLY A 182 12.56 -1.55 4.35
C GLY A 182 13.30 -2.39 3.32
N MET A 183 12.59 -3.32 2.69
CA MET A 183 13.06 -4.02 1.49
C MET A 183 11.93 -4.04 0.46
N SER A 184 12.25 -3.75 -0.80
CA SER A 184 11.31 -3.90 -1.92
C SER A 184 11.93 -4.80 -2.99
N TYR A 185 11.17 -5.77 -3.46
CA TYR A 185 11.56 -6.70 -4.52
C TYR A 185 10.54 -6.71 -5.66
N SER A 186 10.99 -6.49 -6.89
CA SER A 186 10.17 -6.58 -8.12
C SER A 186 10.61 -7.78 -8.96
N LEU A 187 9.68 -8.68 -9.26
CA LEU A 187 9.90 -9.88 -10.09
C LEU A 187 10.09 -9.54 -11.58
#